data_AF-A0A925XFM9-F1
#
_entry.id   AF-A0A925XFM9-F1
#
_cell.length_a   1.000
_cell.length_b   1.000
_cell.length_c   1.000
_cell.angle_alpha   90.00
_cell.angle_beta   90.00
_cell.angle_gamma   90.00
#
_symmetry.space_group_name_H-M   'P 1'
#
loop_
_entity.id
_entity.type
_entity.pdbx_description
1 polymer ?
#
loop_
_entity_poly.entity_id
_entity_poly.type
_entity_poly.pdbx_seq_one_letter_code
_entity_poly.pdbx_strand_id
1 'polypeptide(L)'
;MKTHFKTIVISDVHLGTSGSKAKELCSFLKQYSCEKLILNGDIIDGWQLKKYGVWKRKHTRFFKLVLKMMEEYNTKVVYLRGNHDDFLDQVLPVKVGRFSIRRDYVLKSGDKKYYVVHGDIFDSITTNLKWVAKLGDIGYTFLLWVNKIYNNYRTRKGLPYYSLSQQVKAKVKSAVNFISDFEDELAEVARIQGCDGIICGHIHQAAIKKIGDIEYLNSGDWVESLSALMQDMEGNWSLMYFSEMLHAEEDDEAENETDAFAEADEETEEVNLEDALKNIQVLNKIS
;
A
#
# COMPACT_ATOMS: atom_id res chain seq x y z
N MET A 1 3.08 -12.19 21.00
CA MET A 1 2.91 -10.78 21.44
C MET A 1 2.89 -9.94 20.17
N LYS A 2 1.92 -9.04 19.97
CA LYS A 2 1.83 -8.27 18.70
C LYS A 2 3.00 -7.31 18.58
N THR A 3 3.58 -7.19 17.39
CA THR A 3 4.60 -6.17 17.12
C THR A 3 3.97 -4.79 17.24
N HIS A 4 4.61 -3.90 18.00
CA HIS A 4 4.09 -2.57 18.33
C HIS A 4 4.82 -1.49 17.55
N PHE A 5 4.06 -0.62 16.88
CA PHE A 5 4.58 0.49 16.07
C PHE A 5 4.12 1.84 16.61
N LYS A 6 4.90 2.88 16.35
CA LYS A 6 4.53 4.26 16.71
C LYS A 6 3.44 4.79 15.78
N THR A 7 3.63 4.62 14.47
CA THR A 7 2.66 5.06 13.46
C THR A 7 2.52 3.99 12.37
N ILE A 8 1.29 3.70 11.98
CA ILE A 8 0.97 2.91 10.79
C ILE A 8 0.21 3.83 9.83
N VAL A 9 0.59 3.84 8.56
CA VAL A 9 -0.11 4.58 7.50
C VAL A 9 -0.56 3.64 6.41
N ILE A 10 -1.84 3.71 6.07
CA ILE A 10 -2.46 3.01 4.95
C ILE A 10 -3.28 4.01 4.12
N SER A 11 -3.38 3.78 2.82
CA SER A 11 -4.18 4.57 1.88
C SER A 11 -4.87 3.67 0.87
N ASP A 12 -5.76 4.24 0.05
CA ASP A 12 -6.23 3.61 -1.19
C ASP A 12 -6.81 2.20 -0.96
N VAL A 13 -7.67 2.07 0.05
CA VAL A 13 -8.33 0.81 0.40
C VAL A 13 -9.56 0.56 -0.47
N HIS A 14 -10.20 1.63 -0.94
CA HIS A 14 -11.35 1.64 -1.85
C HIS A 14 -12.49 0.71 -1.40
N LEU A 15 -12.88 0.76 -0.13
CA LEU A 15 -13.98 -0.04 0.41
C LEU A 15 -15.28 0.29 -0.35
N GLY A 16 -15.90 -0.73 -0.94
CA GLY A 16 -17.06 -0.57 -1.82
C GLY A 16 -16.80 -1.09 -3.24
N THR A 17 -15.54 -1.25 -3.61
CA THR A 17 -15.12 -1.82 -4.89
C THR A 17 -14.96 -3.34 -4.82
N SER A 18 -14.95 -4.00 -5.99
CA SER A 18 -14.58 -5.41 -6.11
C SER A 18 -13.09 -5.65 -5.86
N GLY A 19 -12.23 -4.70 -6.27
CA GLY A 19 -10.77 -4.77 -6.17
C GLY A 19 -10.23 -4.69 -4.75
N SER A 20 -10.93 -3.98 -3.85
CA SER A 20 -10.51 -3.80 -2.46
C SER A 20 -10.18 -5.12 -1.74
N LYS A 21 -8.95 -5.22 -1.24
CA LYS A 21 -8.42 -6.36 -0.45
C LYS A 21 -8.61 -6.15 1.05
N ALA A 22 -9.82 -5.74 1.42
CA ALA A 22 -10.17 -5.46 2.81
C ALA A 22 -10.02 -6.65 3.77
N LYS A 23 -10.06 -7.91 3.27
CA LYS A 23 -9.87 -9.08 4.14
C LYS A 23 -8.41 -9.21 4.52
N GLU A 24 -7.54 -9.08 3.53
CA GLU A 24 -6.09 -9.11 3.62
C GLU A 24 -5.61 -7.98 4.54
N LEU A 25 -6.11 -6.76 4.34
CA LEU A 25 -5.88 -5.62 5.24
C LEU A 25 -6.29 -5.92 6.69
N CYS A 26 -7.45 -6.55 6.90
CA CYS A 26 -7.88 -6.93 8.24
C CYS A 26 -6.97 -7.99 8.87
N SER A 27 -6.47 -8.95 8.09
CA SER A 27 -5.51 -9.95 8.57
C SER A 27 -4.19 -9.29 8.95
N PHE A 28 -3.69 -8.41 8.09
CA PHE A 28 -2.48 -7.63 8.32
C PHE A 28 -2.55 -6.78 9.59
N LEU A 29 -3.55 -5.91 9.72
CA LEU A 29 -3.69 -5.03 10.88
C LEU A 29 -3.94 -5.78 12.20
N LYS A 30 -4.37 -7.05 12.15
CA LYS A 30 -4.50 -7.86 13.36
C LYS A 30 -3.16 -8.25 13.95
N GLN A 31 -2.10 -8.37 13.16
CA GLN A 31 -0.78 -8.76 13.66
C GLN A 31 -0.08 -7.62 14.42
N TYR A 32 -0.51 -6.39 14.17
CA TYR A 32 0.15 -5.20 14.69
C TYR A 32 -0.71 -4.43 15.69
N SER A 33 -0.04 -3.62 16.50
CA SER A 33 -0.67 -2.59 17.31
C SER A 33 0.09 -1.28 17.11
N CYS A 34 -0.57 -0.14 17.32
CA CYS A 34 0.12 1.15 17.18
C CYS A 34 -0.46 2.29 18.01
N GLU A 35 0.38 3.29 18.29
CA GLU A 35 -0.08 4.53 18.94
C GLU A 35 -0.93 5.39 17.99
N LYS A 36 -0.60 5.40 16.70
CA LYS A 36 -1.29 6.18 15.67
C LYS A 36 -1.53 5.37 14.40
N LEU A 37 -2.79 5.33 13.97
CA LEU A 37 -3.18 4.81 12.66
C LEU A 37 -3.64 5.97 11.78
N ILE A 38 -2.95 6.19 10.68
CA ILE A 38 -3.32 7.19 9.67
C ILE A 38 -3.97 6.46 8.51
N LEU A 39 -5.19 6.87 8.19
CA LEU A 39 -5.94 6.43 7.02
C LEU A 39 -5.85 7.54 5.97
N ASN A 40 -4.86 7.48 5.08
CA ASN A 40 -4.45 8.57 4.21
C ASN A 40 -5.21 8.61 2.87
N GLY A 41 -6.53 8.84 2.95
CA GLY A 41 -7.38 8.99 1.78
C GLY A 41 -7.80 7.69 1.10
N ASP A 42 -8.86 7.80 0.33
CA ASP A 42 -9.46 6.75 -0.48
C ASP A 42 -9.70 5.42 0.27
N ILE A 43 -10.16 5.54 1.52
CA ILE A 43 -10.51 4.37 2.33
C ILE A 43 -11.88 3.84 1.92
N ILE A 44 -12.85 4.72 1.66
CA ILE A 44 -14.15 4.35 1.12
C ILE A 44 -14.24 4.83 -0.34
N ASP A 45 -14.73 3.97 -1.23
CA ASP A 45 -15.03 4.40 -2.60
C ASP A 45 -16.48 4.86 -2.71
N GLY A 46 -16.74 6.12 -2.33
CA GLY A 46 -18.06 6.72 -2.38
C GLY A 46 -18.60 6.83 -3.80
N TRP A 47 -17.72 7.04 -4.79
CA TRP A 47 -18.10 7.11 -6.20
C TRP A 47 -18.59 5.77 -6.71
N GLN A 48 -17.90 4.68 -6.39
CA GLN A 48 -18.34 3.35 -6.78
C GLN A 48 -19.62 2.93 -6.08
N LEU A 49 -19.72 3.16 -4.77
CA LEU A 49 -20.93 2.84 -4.00
C LEU A 49 -22.20 3.53 -4.55
N LYS A 50 -22.07 4.74 -5.11
CA LYS A 50 -23.18 5.45 -5.77
C LYS A 50 -23.58 4.83 -7.11
N LYS A 51 -22.66 4.19 -7.84
CA LYS A 51 -22.90 3.64 -9.18
C LYS A 51 -23.38 2.20 -9.14
N TYR A 52 -22.54 1.30 -8.65
CA TYR A 52 -22.79 -0.14 -8.63
C TYR A 52 -22.01 -0.90 -7.55
N GLY A 53 -21.15 -0.22 -6.81
CA GLY A 53 -20.41 -0.77 -5.69
C GLY A 53 -21.36 -1.29 -4.61
N VAL A 54 -20.91 -2.31 -3.87
CA VAL A 54 -21.72 -2.97 -2.85
C VAL A 54 -20.96 -2.96 -1.54
N TRP A 55 -21.62 -2.49 -0.48
CA TRP A 55 -21.07 -2.59 0.87
C TRP A 55 -21.13 -4.03 1.37
N LYS A 56 -19.97 -4.67 1.54
CA LYS A 56 -19.86 -6.06 1.97
C LYS A 56 -19.48 -6.15 3.45
N ARG A 57 -19.76 -7.31 4.06
CA ARG A 57 -19.35 -7.62 5.45
C ARG A 57 -17.86 -7.40 5.72
N LYS A 58 -16.98 -7.61 4.72
CA LYS A 58 -15.54 -7.34 4.83
C LYS A 58 -15.23 -5.85 5.11
N HIS A 59 -16.01 -4.92 4.54
CA HIS A 59 -15.82 -3.48 4.76
C HIS A 59 -16.22 -3.07 6.18
N THR A 60 -17.35 -3.59 6.69
CA THR A 60 -17.74 -3.37 8.10
C THR A 60 -16.72 -3.97 9.07
N ARG A 61 -16.13 -5.14 8.74
CA ARG A 61 -15.10 -5.76 9.58
C ARG A 61 -13.86 -4.87 9.72
N PHE A 62 -13.45 -4.18 8.67
CA PHE A 62 -12.35 -3.21 8.74
C PHE A 62 -12.61 -2.12 9.78
N PHE A 63 -13.76 -1.43 9.72
CA PHE A 63 -14.08 -0.39 10.70
C PHE A 63 -14.22 -0.95 12.13
N LYS A 64 -14.78 -2.16 12.28
CA LYS A 64 -14.81 -2.83 13.59
C LYS A 64 -13.40 -3.10 14.13
N LEU A 65 -12.46 -3.49 13.27
CA LEU A 65 -11.06 -3.68 13.66
C LEU A 65 -10.41 -2.35 14.08
N VAL A 66 -10.61 -1.28 13.32
CA VAL A 66 -10.09 0.05 13.67
C VAL A 66 -10.64 0.53 15.02
N LEU A 67 -11.95 0.39 15.27
CA LEU A 67 -12.55 0.72 16.56
C LEU A 67 -11.97 -0.13 17.69
N LYS A 68 -11.77 -1.44 17.45
CA LYS A 68 -11.13 -2.35 18.39
C LYS A 68 -9.70 -1.89 18.74
N MET A 69 -8.90 -1.46 17.75
CA MET A 69 -7.56 -0.92 17.99
C MET A 69 -7.60 0.36 18.86
N MET A 70 -8.56 1.25 18.59
CA MET A 70 -8.75 2.45 19.41
C MET A 70 -9.08 2.14 20.87
N GLU A 71 -9.87 1.10 21.10
CA GLU A 71 -10.30 0.67 22.44
C GLU A 71 -9.21 -0.11 23.19
N GLU A 72 -8.64 -1.15 22.56
CA GLU A 72 -7.67 -2.05 23.20
C GLU A 72 -6.28 -1.42 23.37
N TYR A 73 -5.82 -0.66 22.37
CA TYR A 73 -4.45 -0.12 22.32
C TYR A 73 -4.39 1.39 22.49
N ASN A 74 -5.52 2.04 22.79
CA ASN A 74 -5.63 3.50 22.83
C ASN A 74 -5.15 4.19 21.53
N THR A 75 -5.22 3.51 20.39
CA THR A 75 -4.74 4.02 19.10
C THR A 75 -5.46 5.31 18.72
N LYS A 76 -4.69 6.33 18.33
CA LYS A 76 -5.22 7.56 17.73
C LYS A 76 -5.42 7.33 16.24
N VAL A 77 -6.62 7.60 15.73
CA VAL A 77 -6.95 7.40 14.33
C VAL A 77 -7.13 8.74 13.64
N VAL A 78 -6.36 8.98 12.59
CA VAL A 78 -6.45 10.17 11.74
C VAL A 78 -6.88 9.73 10.35
N TYR A 79 -8.10 10.08 9.96
CA TYR A 79 -8.64 9.84 8.62
C TYR A 79 -8.42 11.11 7.78
N LEU A 80 -7.64 11.01 6.72
CA LEU A 80 -7.49 12.06 5.72
C LEU A 80 -8.42 11.77 4.55
N ARG A 81 -9.11 12.80 4.07
CA ARG A 81 -10.02 12.69 2.92
C ARG A 81 -9.20 12.58 1.63
N GLY A 82 -9.51 11.57 0.81
CA GLY A 82 -9.05 11.46 -0.58
C GLY A 82 -10.15 11.84 -1.58
N ASN A 83 -9.90 11.69 -2.88
CA ASN A 83 -10.85 12.08 -3.92
C ASN A 83 -12.08 11.17 -3.98
N HIS A 84 -11.95 9.86 -3.74
CA HIS A 84 -13.10 8.94 -3.72
C HIS A 84 -13.94 9.06 -2.44
N ASP A 85 -13.38 9.69 -1.41
CA ASP A 85 -13.99 9.98 -0.11
C ASP A 85 -14.63 11.38 -0.03
N ASP A 86 -14.96 12.00 -1.17
CA ASP A 86 -15.45 13.39 -1.25
C ASP A 86 -16.67 13.71 -0.39
N PHE A 87 -17.53 12.73 -0.11
CA PHE A 87 -18.68 12.88 0.77
C PHE A 87 -18.30 13.31 2.20
N LEU A 88 -17.05 13.07 2.62
CA LEU A 88 -16.53 13.52 3.91
C LEU A 88 -16.39 15.05 4.01
N ASP A 89 -16.37 15.80 2.89
CA ASP A 89 -16.31 17.27 2.93
C ASP A 89 -17.44 17.90 3.73
N GLN A 90 -18.58 17.22 3.84
CA GLN A 90 -19.74 17.68 4.62
C GLN A 90 -19.52 17.66 6.13
N VAL A 91 -18.49 16.92 6.59
CA VAL A 91 -18.19 16.71 8.01
C VAL A 91 -16.77 17.14 8.37
N LEU A 92 -16.03 17.78 7.46
CA LEU A 92 -14.66 18.23 7.71
C LEU A 92 -14.60 19.66 8.28
N PRO A 93 -13.74 19.94 9.28
CA PRO A 93 -12.98 19.01 10.10
C PRO A 93 -13.81 18.49 11.29
N VAL A 94 -13.63 17.22 11.65
CA VAL A 94 -14.27 16.63 12.85
C VAL A 94 -13.24 15.92 13.72
N LYS A 95 -13.39 16.05 15.04
CA LYS A 95 -12.63 15.31 16.04
C LYS A 95 -13.57 14.77 17.10
N VAL A 96 -13.57 13.46 17.30
CA VAL A 96 -14.36 12.76 18.33
C VAL A 96 -13.41 11.85 19.09
N GLY A 97 -13.09 12.22 20.33
CA GLY A 97 -12.14 11.47 21.15
C GLY A 97 -10.77 11.30 20.46
N ARG A 98 -10.40 10.05 20.21
CA ARG A 98 -9.15 9.64 19.53
C ARG A 98 -9.24 9.55 18.01
N PHE A 99 -10.41 9.82 17.44
CA PHE A 99 -10.65 9.81 16.00
C PHE A 99 -10.75 11.24 15.47
N SER A 100 -10.14 11.51 14.32
CA SER A 100 -10.36 12.77 13.60
C SER A 100 -10.37 12.58 12.10
N ILE A 101 -11.21 13.36 11.42
CA ILE A 101 -11.26 13.47 9.96
C ILE A 101 -10.71 14.83 9.55
N ARG A 102 -9.74 14.87 8.64
CA ARG A 102 -9.04 16.09 8.18
C ARG A 102 -8.75 16.03 6.67
N ARG A 103 -8.27 17.14 6.09
CA ARG A 103 -7.76 17.18 4.72
C ARG A 103 -6.27 16.85 4.65
N ASP A 104 -5.52 17.40 5.59
CA ASP A 104 -4.09 17.19 5.76
C ASP A 104 -3.75 16.99 7.24
N TYR A 105 -2.52 16.58 7.51
CA TYR A 105 -2.01 16.40 8.85
C TYR A 105 -0.49 16.56 8.92
N VAL A 106 0.02 17.32 9.90
CA VAL A 106 1.46 17.35 10.19
C VAL A 106 1.77 16.34 11.29
N LEU A 107 2.47 15.28 10.90
CA LEU A 107 2.97 14.24 11.79
C LEU A 107 4.35 14.63 12.32
N LYS A 108 4.49 14.75 13.64
CA LYS A 108 5.81 14.87 14.29
C LYS A 108 6.37 13.48 14.60
N SER A 109 7.59 13.21 14.21
CA SER A 109 8.35 12.02 14.61
C SER A 109 9.76 12.40 15.04
N GLY A 110 9.99 12.38 16.36
CA GLY A 110 11.21 12.92 16.93
C GLY A 110 11.34 14.40 16.56
N ASP A 111 12.49 14.77 16.00
CA ASP A 111 12.77 16.12 15.52
C ASP A 111 12.26 16.39 14.10
N LYS A 112 11.83 15.35 13.37
CA LYS A 112 11.31 15.47 12.00
C LYS A 112 9.82 15.75 11.97
N LYS A 113 9.38 16.47 10.95
CA LYS A 113 7.97 16.69 10.62
C LYS A 113 7.67 16.12 9.23
N TYR A 114 6.57 15.37 9.15
CA TYR A 114 6.05 14.86 7.90
C TYR A 114 4.72 15.53 7.58
N TYR A 115 4.61 16.10 6.39
CA TYR A 115 3.32 16.55 5.87
C TYR A 115 2.58 15.36 5.28
N VAL A 116 1.40 15.06 5.81
CA VAL A 116 0.59 13.92 5.39
C VAL A 116 -0.62 14.44 4.62
N VAL A 117 -0.74 13.99 3.37
CA VAL A 117 -1.83 14.36 2.46
C VAL A 117 -2.09 13.18 1.52
N HIS A 118 -3.31 13.05 1.00
CA HIS A 118 -3.61 11.94 0.10
C HIS A 118 -2.83 12.03 -1.22
N GLY A 119 -2.88 13.20 -1.89
CA GLY A 119 -2.16 13.46 -3.15
C GLY A 119 -3.06 13.90 -4.30
N ASP A 120 -4.38 13.83 -4.15
CA ASP A 120 -5.38 14.20 -5.17
C ASP A 120 -5.46 15.70 -5.46
N ILE A 121 -4.91 16.55 -4.59
CA ILE A 121 -4.78 18.01 -4.81
C ILE A 121 -4.11 18.30 -6.16
N PHE A 122 -3.17 17.46 -6.59
CA PHE A 122 -2.43 17.64 -7.84
C PHE A 122 -3.19 17.17 -9.07
N ASP A 123 -4.27 16.39 -8.93
CA ASP A 123 -5.12 16.07 -10.08
C ASP A 123 -5.80 17.32 -10.64
N SER A 124 -6.15 18.31 -9.81
CA SER A 124 -6.71 19.58 -10.28
C SER A 124 -5.71 20.39 -11.12
N ILE A 125 -4.43 20.34 -10.77
CA ILE A 125 -3.32 21.02 -11.47
C ILE A 125 -2.98 20.25 -12.76
N THR A 126 -2.90 18.92 -12.67
CA THR A 126 -2.50 18.01 -13.73
C THR A 126 -3.57 17.81 -14.81
N THR A 127 -4.86 17.86 -14.48
CA THR A 127 -5.93 17.53 -15.46
C THR A 127 -5.89 18.43 -16.69
N ASN A 128 -5.34 19.65 -16.57
CA ASN A 128 -5.08 20.56 -17.69
C ASN A 128 -3.89 20.16 -18.58
N LEU A 129 -3.10 19.15 -18.22
CA LEU A 129 -1.96 18.63 -18.99
C LEU A 129 -2.23 17.25 -19.60
N LYS A 130 -3.12 16.44 -19.02
CA LYS A 130 -3.46 15.07 -19.51
C LYS A 130 -4.04 15.08 -20.94
N TRP A 131 -4.84 16.09 -21.32
CA TRP A 131 -5.35 16.22 -22.70
C TRP A 131 -4.23 16.54 -23.70
N VAL A 132 -3.20 17.28 -23.27
CA VAL A 132 -2.03 17.62 -24.08
C VAL A 132 -1.18 16.38 -24.35
N ALA A 133 -0.97 15.53 -23.34
CA ALA A 133 -0.27 14.26 -23.50
C ALA A 133 -1.01 13.32 -24.48
N LYS A 134 -2.33 13.22 -24.38
CA LYS A 134 -3.16 12.40 -25.28
C LYS A 134 -3.20 12.93 -26.71
N LEU A 135 -3.24 14.26 -26.89
CA LEU A 135 -3.03 14.88 -28.21
C LEU A 135 -1.62 14.61 -28.75
N GLY A 136 -0.61 14.56 -27.89
CA GLY A 136 0.76 14.21 -28.24
C GLY A 136 0.89 12.81 -28.85
N ASP A 137 0.25 11.81 -28.27
CA ASP A 137 0.26 10.42 -28.79
C ASP A 137 -0.48 10.26 -30.11
N ILE A 138 -1.64 10.93 -30.25
CA ILE A 138 -2.39 10.98 -31.52
C ILE A 138 -1.55 11.69 -32.58
N GLY A 139 -0.93 12.81 -32.23
CA GLY A 139 -0.02 13.57 -33.08
C GLY A 139 1.21 12.76 -33.49
N TYR A 140 1.80 11.96 -32.60
CA TYR A 140 2.95 11.10 -32.90
C TYR A 140 2.59 10.01 -33.91
N THR A 141 1.44 9.36 -33.73
CA THR A 141 0.95 8.33 -34.67
C THR A 141 0.67 8.94 -36.04
N PHE A 142 0.09 10.14 -36.08
CA PHE A 142 -0.10 10.91 -37.31
C PHE A 142 1.24 11.28 -37.96
N LEU A 143 2.22 11.76 -37.19
CA LEU A 143 3.55 12.11 -37.69
C LEU A 143 4.31 10.89 -38.24
N LEU A 144 4.16 9.70 -37.66
CA LEU A 144 4.73 8.47 -38.21
C LEU A 144 4.11 8.12 -39.57
N TRP A 145 2.80 8.28 -39.70
CA TRP A 145 2.09 8.07 -40.97
C TRP A 145 2.54 9.08 -42.03
N VAL A 146 2.63 10.36 -41.69
CA VAL A 146 3.16 11.42 -42.58
C VAL A 146 4.62 11.15 -42.96
N ASN A 147 5.47 10.76 -42.00
CA ASN A 147 6.88 10.45 -42.25
C ASN A 147 7.05 9.25 -43.18
N LYS A 148 6.14 8.27 -43.12
CA LYS A 148 6.10 7.13 -44.06
C LYS A 148 5.76 7.57 -45.48
N ILE A 149 4.75 8.43 -45.65
CA ILE A 149 4.37 8.98 -46.96
C ILE A 149 5.48 9.86 -47.54
N TYR A 150 6.06 10.72 -46.71
CA TYR A 150 7.15 11.61 -47.09
C TYR A 150 8.39 10.84 -47.56
N ASN A 151 8.81 9.82 -46.79
CA ASN A 151 9.94 9.00 -47.19
C ASN A 151 9.64 8.15 -48.45
N ASN A 152 8.40 7.65 -48.62
CA ASN A 152 8.02 6.97 -49.87
C ASN A 152 8.14 7.88 -51.10
N TYR A 153 7.78 9.17 -50.97
CA TYR A 153 7.98 10.15 -52.04
C TYR A 153 9.48 10.43 -52.30
N ARG A 154 10.28 10.57 -51.24
CA ARG A 154 11.74 10.79 -51.35
C ARG A 154 12.47 9.63 -52.00
N THR A 155 12.12 8.39 -51.65
CA THR A 155 12.69 7.19 -52.26
C THR A 155 12.40 7.14 -53.76
N ARG A 156 11.20 7.55 -54.20
CA ARG A 156 10.86 7.66 -55.64
C ARG A 156 11.67 8.74 -56.37
N LYS A 157 12.29 9.68 -55.65
CA LYS A 157 13.20 10.71 -56.19
C LYS A 157 14.68 10.42 -55.94
N GLY A 158 15.03 9.22 -55.46
CA GLY A 158 16.43 8.82 -55.21
C GLY A 158 17.10 9.53 -54.04
N LEU A 159 16.33 10.13 -53.13
CA LEU A 159 16.85 10.86 -51.96
C LEU A 159 16.93 9.96 -50.72
N PRO A 160 17.89 10.21 -49.80
CA PRO A 160 18.09 9.37 -48.61
C PRO A 160 16.99 9.55 -47.55
N TYR A 161 16.81 8.51 -46.73
CA TYR A 161 15.83 8.44 -45.63
C TYR A 161 16.04 9.56 -44.60
N TYR A 162 14.93 10.15 -44.13
CA TYR A 162 14.95 11.19 -43.10
C TYR A 162 13.89 10.91 -42.04
N SER A 163 14.28 10.90 -40.76
CA SER A 163 13.41 10.50 -39.66
C SER A 163 12.97 11.69 -38.80
N LEU A 164 11.85 12.32 -39.17
CA LEU A 164 11.21 13.33 -38.31
C LEU A 164 10.76 12.73 -36.96
N SER A 165 10.44 11.43 -36.93
CA SER A 165 9.90 10.73 -35.77
C SER A 165 10.92 10.48 -34.66
N GLN A 166 12.21 10.37 -34.97
CA GLN A 166 13.26 10.23 -33.96
C GLN A 166 13.46 11.51 -33.13
N GLN A 167 13.31 12.70 -33.73
CA GLN A 167 13.40 13.97 -33.01
C GLN A 167 12.19 14.24 -32.09
N VAL A 168 11.02 13.70 -32.43
CA VAL A 168 9.78 13.84 -31.63
C VAL A 168 9.70 12.78 -30.51
N LYS A 169 10.25 11.58 -30.73
CA LYS A 169 10.28 10.49 -29.73
C LYS A 169 11.03 10.88 -28.44
N ALA A 170 12.04 11.74 -28.54
CA ALA A 170 12.74 12.30 -27.38
C ALA A 170 11.84 13.24 -26.55
N LYS A 171 10.92 13.98 -27.20
CA LYS A 171 9.98 14.89 -26.52
C LYS A 171 8.80 14.15 -25.87
N VAL A 172 8.34 13.03 -26.45
CA VAL A 172 7.29 12.19 -25.85
C VAL A 172 7.81 11.43 -24.62
N LYS A 173 9.09 11.03 -24.61
CA LYS A 173 9.74 10.45 -23.43
C LYS A 173 9.71 11.39 -22.21
N SER A 174 9.65 12.71 -22.45
CA SER A 174 9.47 13.72 -21.40
C SER A 174 8.10 13.67 -20.72
N ALA A 175 7.06 13.08 -21.33
CA ALA A 175 5.75 12.91 -20.70
C ALA A 175 5.72 11.74 -19.70
N VAL A 176 6.70 10.82 -19.77
CA VAL A 176 6.91 9.76 -18.76
C VAL A 176 7.61 10.31 -17.51
N ASN A 177 8.14 11.54 -17.56
CA ASN A 177 8.56 12.29 -16.37
C ASN A 177 7.38 12.69 -15.46
N PHE A 178 6.14 12.41 -15.85
CA PHE A 178 4.95 12.78 -15.10
C PHE A 178 4.90 12.22 -13.65
N ILE A 179 5.49 11.04 -13.40
CA ILE A 179 5.63 10.50 -12.02
C ILE A 179 6.69 11.27 -11.24
N SER A 180 7.82 11.63 -11.89
CA SER A 180 8.83 12.50 -11.26
C SER A 180 8.20 13.85 -10.90
N ASP A 181 7.43 14.44 -11.83
CA ASP A 181 6.77 15.74 -11.62
C ASP A 181 5.81 15.69 -10.41
N PHE A 182 5.03 14.61 -10.25
CA PHE A 182 4.13 14.45 -9.10
C PHE A 182 4.87 14.38 -7.76
N GLU A 183 5.94 13.57 -7.69
CA GLU A 183 6.70 13.39 -6.46
C GLU A 183 7.54 14.63 -6.13
N ASP A 184 8.07 15.31 -7.14
CA ASP A 184 8.80 16.58 -7.02
C ASP A 184 7.87 17.71 -6.54
N GLU A 185 6.64 17.79 -7.05
CA GLU A 185 5.61 18.73 -6.60
C GLU A 185 5.20 18.48 -5.14
N LEU A 186 5.00 17.21 -4.77
CA LEU A 186 4.73 16.81 -3.38
C LEU A 186 5.89 17.19 -2.46
N ALA A 187 7.13 16.93 -2.87
CA ALA A 187 8.30 17.34 -2.12
C ALA A 187 8.34 18.87 -1.93
N GLU A 188 8.00 19.65 -2.95
CA GLU A 188 7.93 21.11 -2.83
C GLU A 188 6.85 21.57 -1.85
N VAL A 189 5.68 20.93 -1.85
CA VAL A 189 4.65 21.21 -0.84
C VAL A 189 5.15 20.94 0.58
N ALA A 190 5.90 19.85 0.78
CA ALA A 190 6.52 19.57 2.08
C ALA A 190 7.47 20.70 2.52
N ARG A 191 8.31 21.20 1.60
CA ARG A 191 9.20 22.35 1.86
C ARG A 191 8.44 23.60 2.24
N ILE A 192 7.38 23.94 1.49
CA ILE A 192 6.54 25.10 1.76
C ILE A 192 5.89 24.99 3.15
N GLN A 193 5.49 23.78 3.56
CA GLN A 193 4.95 23.50 4.88
C GLN A 193 6.02 23.41 5.99
N GLY A 194 7.30 23.60 5.67
CA GLY A 194 8.41 23.51 6.62
C GLY A 194 8.55 22.12 7.24
N CYS A 195 8.28 21.08 6.45
CA CYS A 195 8.39 19.68 6.84
C CYS A 195 9.62 19.02 6.19
N ASP A 196 10.18 18.03 6.87
CA ASP A 196 11.34 17.26 6.44
C ASP A 196 10.96 16.10 5.50
N GLY A 197 9.69 15.74 5.48
CA GLY A 197 9.17 14.67 4.65
C GLY A 197 7.72 14.85 4.25
N ILE A 198 7.28 14.06 3.27
CA ILE A 198 5.90 13.95 2.83
C ILE A 198 5.45 12.49 2.84
N ILE A 199 4.22 12.26 3.31
CA ILE A 199 3.56 10.96 3.31
C ILE A 199 2.29 11.06 2.46
N CYS A 200 2.21 10.26 1.40
CA CYS A 200 1.11 10.26 0.44
C CYS A 200 0.58 8.87 0.07
N GLY A 201 -0.48 8.85 -0.73
CA GLY A 201 -1.05 7.66 -1.38
C GLY A 201 -1.30 7.97 -2.86
N HIS A 202 -2.53 7.74 -3.32
CA HIS A 202 -3.14 8.21 -4.59
C HIS A 202 -2.59 7.60 -5.88
N ILE A 203 -1.26 7.54 -6.06
CA ILE A 203 -0.64 6.99 -7.28
C ILE A 203 -0.38 5.47 -7.21
N HIS A 204 -0.72 4.83 -6.08
CA HIS A 204 -0.64 3.38 -5.85
C HIS A 204 0.77 2.79 -6.03
N GLN A 205 1.80 3.62 -5.83
CA GLN A 205 3.20 3.22 -5.94
C GLN A 205 3.89 3.35 -4.59
N ALA A 206 3.94 2.23 -3.85
CA ALA A 206 4.64 2.15 -2.58
C ALA A 206 6.13 2.50 -2.75
N ALA A 207 6.61 3.51 -2.03
CA ALA A 207 8.00 3.93 -2.10
C ALA A 207 8.46 4.65 -0.83
N ILE A 208 9.72 4.45 -0.45
CA ILE A 208 10.46 5.33 0.47
C ILE A 208 11.72 5.77 -0.27
N LYS A 209 11.86 7.06 -0.50
CA LYS A 209 13.04 7.63 -1.16
C LYS A 209 13.26 9.08 -0.76
N LYS A 210 14.38 9.64 -1.22
CA LYS A 210 14.72 11.03 -0.98
C LYS A 210 14.61 11.83 -2.26
N ILE A 211 13.97 12.99 -2.19
CA ILE A 211 13.79 13.94 -3.30
C ILE A 211 14.42 15.26 -2.87
N GLY A 212 15.67 15.47 -3.29
CA GLY A 212 16.51 16.54 -2.77
C GLY A 212 16.77 16.35 -1.27
N ASP A 213 16.24 17.25 -0.46
CA ASP A 213 16.29 17.26 1.00
C ASP A 213 15.07 16.60 1.68
N ILE A 214 13.99 16.37 0.93
CA ILE A 214 12.72 15.84 1.46
C ILE A 214 12.69 14.31 1.42
N GLU A 215 12.23 13.69 2.50
CA GLU A 215 11.86 12.28 2.53
C GLU A 215 10.47 12.08 1.92
N TYR A 216 10.39 11.35 0.81
CA TYR A 216 9.12 10.99 0.16
C TYR A 216 8.73 9.57 0.56
N LEU A 217 7.52 9.43 1.10
CA LEU A 217 6.96 8.16 1.53
C LEU A 217 5.56 7.99 0.92
N ASN A 218 5.34 6.89 0.22
CA ASN A 218 4.04 6.52 -0.32
C ASN A 218 3.64 5.14 0.24
N SER A 219 2.44 5.05 0.83
CA SER A 219 1.97 3.80 1.44
C SER A 219 1.55 2.72 0.44
N GLY A 220 1.48 3.04 -0.85
CA GLY A 220 0.90 2.16 -1.85
C GLY A 220 -0.62 2.13 -1.71
N ASP A 221 -1.19 0.94 -1.73
CA ASP A 221 -2.63 0.72 -1.82
C ASP A 221 -3.03 -0.68 -1.33
N TRP A 222 -4.32 -0.90 -1.11
CA TRP A 222 -4.87 -2.22 -0.72
C TRP A 222 -5.74 -2.84 -1.83
N VAL A 223 -5.23 -2.75 -3.07
CA VAL A 223 -5.79 -3.33 -4.30
C VAL A 223 -4.72 -4.14 -5.04
N GLU A 224 -3.55 -3.56 -5.28
CA GLU A 224 -2.41 -4.08 -6.03
C GLU A 224 -1.18 -4.32 -5.12
N SER A 225 -0.65 -3.26 -4.48
CA SER A 225 0.62 -3.38 -3.74
C SER A 225 0.49 -4.08 -2.38
N LEU A 226 -0.66 -3.97 -1.72
CA LEU A 226 -0.94 -4.55 -0.39
C LEU A 226 0.11 -4.19 0.65
N SER A 227 0.44 -2.91 0.71
CA SER A 227 1.49 -2.38 1.57
C SER A 227 0.96 -1.40 2.63
N ALA A 228 1.78 -1.22 3.67
CA ALA A 228 1.61 -0.16 4.65
C ALA A 228 2.97 0.46 4.99
N LEU A 229 2.95 1.74 5.32
CA LEU A 229 4.11 2.39 5.94
C LEU A 229 4.07 2.17 7.45
N MET A 230 5.19 1.69 7.98
CA MET A 230 5.36 1.40 9.40
C MET A 230 6.46 2.29 9.95
N GLN A 231 6.17 2.98 11.05
CA GLN A 231 7.15 3.72 11.83
C GLN A 231 7.37 3.03 13.17
N ASP A 232 8.61 2.66 13.45
CA ASP A 232 9.00 2.12 14.74
C ASP A 232 9.05 3.19 15.85
N MET A 233 9.41 2.79 17.06
CA MET A 233 9.47 3.69 18.21
C MET A 233 10.63 4.70 18.13
N GLU A 234 11.69 4.34 17.40
CA GLU A 234 12.89 5.14 17.16
C GLU A 234 12.69 6.20 16.07
N GLY A 235 11.63 6.05 15.26
CA GLY A 235 11.25 6.97 14.20
C GLY A 235 11.65 6.51 12.80
N ASN A 236 12.20 5.31 12.64
CA ASN A 236 12.57 4.75 11.33
C ASN A 236 11.32 4.30 10.59
N TRP A 237 11.30 4.53 9.28
CA TRP A 237 10.21 4.14 8.40
C TRP A 237 10.58 2.93 7.55
N SER A 238 9.65 1.98 7.43
CA SER A 238 9.73 0.85 6.52
C SER A 238 8.42 0.68 5.75
N LEU A 239 8.53 0.07 4.58
CA LEU A 239 7.38 -0.47 3.86
C LEU A 239 7.26 -1.93 4.22
N MET A 240 6.03 -2.35 4.53
CA MET A 240 5.73 -3.72 4.84
C MET A 240 4.65 -4.21 3.89
N TYR A 241 4.91 -5.35 3.25
CA TYR A 241 4.01 -5.95 2.27
C TYR A 241 3.28 -7.14 2.86
N PHE A 242 2.00 -7.31 2.50
CA PHE A 242 1.22 -8.45 2.96
C PHE A 242 1.78 -9.80 2.47
N SER A 243 2.44 -9.85 1.31
CA SER A 243 3.08 -11.07 0.80
C SER A 243 4.24 -11.54 1.67
N GLU A 244 5.02 -10.63 2.25
CA GLU A 244 6.15 -10.97 3.13
C GLU A 244 5.64 -11.61 4.44
N MET A 245 4.45 -11.22 4.89
CA MET A 245 3.80 -11.84 6.04
C MET A 245 3.40 -13.30 5.79
N LEU A 246 2.91 -13.62 4.59
CA LEU A 246 2.52 -14.99 4.25
C LEU A 246 3.73 -15.93 4.22
N HIS A 247 4.86 -15.46 3.68
CA HIS A 247 6.09 -16.24 3.64
C HIS A 247 6.69 -16.46 5.03
N ALA A 248 6.63 -15.48 5.93
CA ALA A 248 7.07 -15.67 7.31
C ALA A 248 6.22 -16.70 8.08
N GLU A 249 4.90 -16.76 7.84
CA GLU A 249 4.04 -17.79 8.43
C GLU A 249 4.33 -19.20 7.85
N GLU A 250 4.63 -19.30 6.55
CA GLU A 250 5.03 -20.56 5.90
C GLU A 250 6.40 -21.07 6.37
N ASP A 251 7.38 -20.17 6.55
CA ASP A 251 8.72 -20.51 7.05
C ASP A 251 8.67 -20.93 8.53
N ASP A 252 7.88 -20.24 9.37
CA ASP A 252 7.65 -20.63 10.77
C ASP A 252 6.96 -22.00 10.87
N GLU A 253 5.98 -22.31 10.00
CA GLU A 253 5.34 -23.63 9.97
C GLU A 253 6.31 -24.73 9.51
N ALA A 254 7.16 -24.44 8.52
CA ALA A 254 8.18 -25.37 8.04
C ALA A 254 9.29 -25.64 9.08
N GLU A 255 9.75 -24.61 9.79
CA GLU A 255 10.75 -24.75 10.87
C GLU A 255 10.17 -25.56 12.05
N ASN A 256 8.91 -25.31 12.45
CA ASN A 256 8.23 -26.07 13.49
C ASN A 256 7.98 -27.53 13.09
N GLU A 257 7.70 -27.82 11.82
CA GLU A 257 7.64 -29.20 11.33
C GLU A 257 9.02 -29.88 11.38
N THR A 258 10.11 -29.18 11.06
CA THR A 258 11.47 -29.75 11.14
C THR A 258 11.94 -30.00 12.58
N ASP A 259 11.57 -29.14 13.53
CA ASP A 259 11.85 -29.36 14.96
C ASP A 259 11.03 -30.53 15.53
N ALA A 260 9.78 -30.70 15.08
CA ALA A 260 8.95 -31.84 15.46
C ALA A 260 9.48 -33.19 14.93
N PHE A 261 10.19 -33.19 13.79
CA PHE A 261 10.91 -34.37 13.30
C PHE A 261 12.25 -34.59 14.01
N ALA A 262 12.91 -33.54 14.50
CA ALA A 262 14.15 -33.66 15.27
C ALA A 262 13.94 -34.14 16.71
N GLU A 263 12.81 -33.78 17.35
CA GLU A 263 12.43 -34.30 18.68
C GLU A 263 11.92 -35.75 18.66
N ALA A 264 11.52 -36.29 17.51
CA ALA A 264 11.01 -37.66 17.38
C ALA A 264 12.12 -38.74 17.34
N ASP A 265 13.39 -38.38 17.20
CA ASP A 265 14.52 -39.31 17.05
C ASP A 265 15.32 -39.56 18.36
N GLU A 266 14.90 -39.01 19.51
CA GLU A 266 15.57 -39.24 20.82
C GLU A 266 14.82 -40.12 21.84
N GLU A 267 13.64 -40.66 21.51
CA GLU A 267 12.98 -41.70 22.33
C GLU A 267 12.83 -43.02 21.55
N THR A 268 13.92 -43.79 21.48
CA THR A 268 13.85 -45.24 21.25
C THR A 268 14.37 -45.97 22.49
N GLU A 269 13.55 -46.00 23.55
CA GLU A 269 13.71 -46.99 24.60
C GLU A 269 13.15 -48.34 24.12
N GLU A 270 14.03 -49.36 24.12
CA GLU A 270 13.74 -50.76 23.87
C GLU A 270 12.60 -51.27 24.78
N VAL A 271 11.40 -51.45 24.22
CA VAL A 271 10.38 -52.28 24.86
C VAL A 271 10.73 -53.75 24.59
N ASN A 272 11.41 -54.35 25.57
CA ASN A 272 11.70 -55.78 25.58
C ASN A 272 10.39 -56.59 25.67
N LEU A 273 10.05 -57.32 24.60
CA LEU A 273 8.81 -58.10 24.45
C LEU A 273 8.66 -59.26 25.45
N GLU A 274 9.67 -59.57 26.27
CA GLU A 274 9.58 -60.66 27.27
C GLU A 274 8.84 -60.26 28.56
N ASP A 275 8.75 -58.98 28.91
CA ASP A 275 8.06 -58.53 30.15
C ASP A 275 6.55 -58.34 29.98
N ALA A 276 6.06 -58.15 28.76
CA ALA A 276 4.63 -58.06 28.47
C ALA A 276 3.89 -59.41 28.59
N LEU A 277 4.61 -60.54 28.48
CA LEU A 277 4.02 -61.88 28.51
C LEU A 277 3.89 -62.49 29.91
N LYS A 278 4.54 -61.93 30.94
CA LYS A 278 4.39 -62.41 32.34
C LYS A 278 3.13 -61.90 33.04
N ASN A 279 2.50 -60.83 32.56
CA ASN A 279 1.31 -60.24 33.19
C ASN A 279 -0.04 -60.78 32.68
N ILE A 280 -0.04 -61.74 31.75
CA ILE A 280 -1.29 -62.35 31.22
C ILE A 280 -1.67 -63.67 31.95
N GLN A 281 -0.82 -64.21 32.83
CA GLN A 281 -1.12 -65.45 33.58
C GLN A 281 -1.60 -65.27 35.04
N VAL A 282 -1.81 -64.04 35.53
CA VAL A 282 -2.25 -63.81 36.92
C VAL A 282 -3.76 -63.47 37.04
N LEU A 283 -4.50 -63.31 35.94
CA LEU A 283 -5.94 -62.98 35.98
C LEU A 283 -6.90 -64.17 35.78
N ASN A 284 -6.44 -65.42 35.89
CA ASN A 284 -7.27 -66.63 35.85
C ASN A 284 -7.24 -67.46 37.15
N LYS A 285 -7.17 -66.79 38.31
CA LYS A 285 -7.53 -67.36 39.62
C LYS A 285 -8.12 -66.25 40.50
N ILE A 286 -9.40 -65.94 40.30
CA ILE A 286 -10.44 -65.58 41.30
C ILE A 286 -11.74 -65.49 40.49
N SER A 287 -12.39 -66.64 40.28
CA SER A 287 -13.81 -66.88 40.54
C SER A 287 -14.13 -68.35 40.38
#